data_AF-A0A9W9ULK0-F1
#
_entry.id   AF-A0A9W9ULK0-F1
#
_cell.length_a   1.000
_cell.length_b   1.000
_cell.length_c   1.000
_cell.angle_alpha   90.00
_cell.angle_beta   90.00
_cell.angle_gamma   90.00
#
_symmetry.space_group_name_H-M   'P 1'
#
loop_
_entity.id
_entity.type
_entity.pdbx_description
1 polymer ?
#
loop_
_entity_poly.entity_id
_entity_poly.type
_entity_poly.pdbx_seq_one_letter_code
_entity_poly.pdbx_strand_id
1 'polypeptide(L)'
;MVDLSSLRVVTSTGMVLRDALFEWFYDEGFPRRARLNNISGGTDLAASFATSNPLSPVYVGGCAGGSLGIAVGVYDSTIEGGDGTKGIPVDEGEPGELVATSAFPTMPTMFWGDQDGKKYFDAYFSRFDNVWTHGDFISIHPITKQILFHGRADGVLNPSGVRFGSAEIYRAIEGRFSAEIADSICVGQRRPSDTDERVMLFLLMKPGGVVHAGPGGSGEDSHSFRAKRPPCTDVGV
;
A
#
# COMPACT_ATOMS: atom_id res chain seq x y z
N MET A 1 8.26 24.31 -23.18
CA MET A 1 9.10 23.32 -22.49
C MET A 1 9.74 23.99 -21.30
N VAL A 2 9.84 23.30 -20.16
CA VAL A 2 10.51 23.78 -18.94
C VAL A 2 11.94 23.26 -18.95
N ASP A 3 12.93 24.10 -18.59
CA ASP A 3 14.32 23.65 -18.42
C ASP A 3 14.46 22.90 -17.09
N LEU A 4 14.82 21.62 -17.15
CA LEU A 4 15.04 20.77 -15.99
C LEU A 4 16.53 20.54 -15.70
N SER A 5 17.47 21.22 -16.36
CA SER A 5 18.92 21.02 -16.29
C SER A 5 19.52 21.01 -14.87
N SER A 6 18.88 21.70 -13.91
CA SER A 6 19.30 21.74 -12.50
C SER A 6 18.65 20.66 -11.61
N LEU A 7 17.59 19.98 -12.07
CA LEU A 7 16.81 19.02 -11.28
C LEU A 7 17.61 17.76 -10.94
N ARG A 8 17.88 17.50 -9.66
CA ARG A 8 18.68 16.32 -9.24
C ARG A 8 17.86 15.16 -8.71
N VAL A 9 16.75 15.45 -8.04
CA VAL A 9 15.95 14.46 -7.32
C VAL A 9 14.48 14.82 -7.48
N VAL A 10 13.65 13.81 -7.68
CA VAL A 10 12.19 13.90 -7.60
C VAL A 10 11.75 12.87 -6.58
N THR A 11 11.00 13.30 -5.57
CA THR A 11 10.52 12.41 -4.50
C THR A 11 9.04 12.09 -4.71
N SER A 12 8.72 10.81 -4.63
CA SER A 12 7.35 10.28 -4.58
C SER A 12 7.07 9.72 -3.20
N THR A 13 5.87 9.99 -2.66
CA THR A 13 5.41 9.53 -1.35
C THR A 13 3.88 9.45 -1.29
N GLY A 14 3.34 8.75 -0.31
CA GLY A 14 1.90 8.64 -0.04
C GLY A 14 1.33 7.30 -0.48
N MET A 15 1.11 7.12 -1.78
CA MET A 15 0.59 5.86 -2.34
C MET A 15 1.70 4.97 -2.89
N VAL A 16 1.44 3.67 -2.98
CA VAL A 16 2.36 2.72 -3.64
C VAL A 16 2.62 3.19 -5.07
N LEU A 17 3.90 3.48 -5.37
CA LEU A 17 4.29 3.93 -6.69
C LEU A 17 4.25 2.76 -7.68
N ARG A 18 3.51 2.93 -8.77
CA ARG A 18 3.29 1.90 -9.78
C ARG A 18 4.56 1.65 -10.58
N ASP A 19 4.84 0.40 -10.93
CA ASP A 19 6.01 0.00 -11.73
C ASP A 19 6.11 0.79 -13.05
N ALA A 20 4.99 0.96 -13.76
CA ALA A 20 4.95 1.75 -15.00
C ALA A 20 5.36 3.22 -14.80
N LEU A 21 5.17 3.79 -13.60
CA LEU A 21 5.63 5.14 -13.29
C LEU A 21 7.13 5.21 -13.03
N PHE A 22 7.76 4.14 -12.52
CA PHE A 22 9.22 4.06 -12.46
C PHE A 22 9.82 4.05 -13.86
N GLU A 23 9.26 3.26 -14.77
CA GLU A 23 9.70 3.17 -16.17
C GLU A 23 9.48 4.50 -16.89
N TRP A 24 8.26 5.02 -16.86
CA TRP A 24 7.91 6.32 -17.46
C TRP A 24 8.80 7.46 -16.97
N PHE A 25 9.17 7.47 -15.68
CA PHE A 25 10.05 8.49 -15.12
C PHE A 25 11.38 8.60 -15.88
N TYR A 26 11.99 7.46 -16.23
CA TYR A 26 13.31 7.40 -16.87
C TYR A 26 13.26 7.36 -18.40
N ASP A 27 12.12 6.94 -18.96
CA ASP A 27 11.92 6.86 -20.41
C ASP A 27 11.45 8.19 -21.00
N GLU A 28 10.51 8.87 -20.34
CA GLU A 28 9.80 10.01 -20.93
C GLU A 28 9.70 11.23 -19.99
N GLY A 29 9.46 10.99 -18.69
CA GLY A 29 9.00 12.02 -17.76
C GLY A 29 10.10 12.98 -17.29
N PHE A 30 11.31 12.48 -17.03
CA PHE A 30 12.38 13.24 -16.40
C PHE A 30 13.75 12.94 -17.01
N PRO A 31 14.72 13.88 -16.92
CA PRO A 31 16.08 13.61 -17.36
C PRO A 31 16.67 12.41 -16.60
N ARG A 32 17.30 11.46 -17.30
CA ARG A 32 17.89 10.24 -16.69
C ARG A 32 18.89 10.47 -15.55
N ARG A 33 19.48 11.66 -15.48
CA ARG A 33 20.37 12.09 -14.39
C ARG A 33 19.64 12.49 -13.11
N ALA A 34 18.34 12.79 -13.18
CA ALA A 34 17.51 13.02 -12.01
C ALA A 34 17.20 11.67 -11.36
N ARG A 35 17.32 11.61 -10.03
CA ARG A 35 17.03 10.40 -9.27
C ARG A 35 15.57 10.39 -8.86
N LEU A 36 14.87 9.29 -9.15
CA LEU A 36 13.59 9.00 -8.54
C LEU A 36 13.82 8.52 -7.11
N ASN A 37 13.26 9.23 -6.15
CA ASN A 37 13.24 8.85 -4.75
C ASN A 37 11.83 8.39 -4.36
N ASN A 38 11.60 7.08 -4.33
CA ASN A 38 10.39 6.52 -3.78
C ASN A 38 10.57 6.33 -2.25
N ILE A 39 9.68 6.92 -1.46
CA ILE A 39 9.70 6.85 0.01
C ILE A 39 8.30 6.54 0.55
N SER A 40 8.22 6.01 1.76
CA SER A 40 6.98 5.84 2.51
C SER A 40 7.01 6.70 3.77
N GLY A 41 6.56 7.95 3.65
CA GLY A 41 6.41 8.88 4.76
C GLY A 41 5.09 8.72 5.49
N GLY A 42 5.09 8.89 6.81
CA GLY A 42 3.91 8.79 7.65
C GLY A 42 3.82 9.94 8.66
N THR A 43 2.59 10.37 8.95
CA THR A 43 2.31 11.42 9.93
C THR A 43 2.76 11.00 11.33
N ASP A 44 2.52 9.74 11.68
CA ASP A 44 2.64 9.21 13.03
C ASP A 44 4.07 9.28 13.56
N LEU A 45 5.06 8.99 12.71
CA LEU A 45 6.48 9.07 13.04
C LEU A 45 7.16 10.35 12.58
N ALA A 46 6.44 11.28 11.93
CA ALA A 46 7.00 12.49 11.29
C ALA A 46 8.27 12.21 10.44
N ALA A 47 8.31 11.04 9.82
CA ALA A 47 9.46 10.46 9.14
C ALA A 47 9.00 9.37 8.16
N SER A 48 9.92 8.53 7.68
CA SER A 48 9.62 7.42 6.78
C SER A 48 10.15 6.11 7.34
N PHE A 49 9.39 5.02 7.25
CA PHE A 49 9.89 3.68 7.56
C PHE A 49 10.83 3.19 6.45
N ALA A 50 10.45 3.43 5.20
CA ALA A 50 11.22 3.08 4.02
C ALA A 50 11.57 4.35 3.22
N THR A 51 12.81 4.45 2.79
CA THR A 51 13.35 5.66 2.16
C THR A 51 14.20 5.35 0.94
N SER A 52 14.69 6.41 0.30
CA SER A 52 15.64 6.34 -0.80
C SER A 52 17.07 6.43 -0.28
N ASN A 53 18.00 5.76 -0.96
CA ASN A 53 19.43 5.81 -0.61
C ASN A 53 20.26 6.26 -1.82
N PRO A 54 20.88 7.46 -1.82
CA PRO A 54 21.66 7.95 -2.95
C PRO A 54 22.84 7.03 -3.35
N LEU A 55 23.29 6.16 -2.45
CA LEU A 55 24.39 5.21 -2.68
C LEU A 55 23.93 3.87 -3.26
N SER A 56 22.62 3.59 -3.25
CA SER A 56 22.06 2.36 -3.80
C SER A 56 21.45 2.60 -5.19
N PRO A 57 21.42 1.58 -6.06
CA PRO A 57 20.62 1.63 -7.29
C PRO A 57 19.13 1.81 -6.98
N VAL A 58 18.40 2.36 -7.96
CA VAL A 58 16.93 2.38 -7.96
C VAL A 58 16.47 1.14 -8.71
N TYR A 59 15.58 0.38 -8.09
CA TYR A 59 14.89 -0.74 -8.71
C TYR A 59 13.40 -0.45 -8.71
N VAL A 60 12.68 -1.06 -9.65
CA VAL A 60 11.24 -0.86 -9.81
C VAL A 60 10.47 -1.40 -8.60
N GLY A 61 9.35 -0.75 -8.26
CA GLY A 61 8.31 -1.27 -7.36
C GLY A 61 8.50 -1.00 -5.86
N GLY A 62 9.73 -0.77 -5.39
CA GLY A 62 10.03 -0.66 -3.96
C GLY A 62 10.67 0.66 -3.53
N CYS A 63 10.68 0.90 -2.21
CA CYS A 63 11.60 1.85 -1.59
C CYS A 63 13.00 1.21 -1.52
N ALA A 64 14.07 2.01 -1.58
CA ALA A 64 15.43 1.49 -1.66
C ALA A 64 15.86 0.68 -0.42
N GLY A 65 15.26 0.95 0.74
CA GLY A 65 15.47 0.22 1.97
C GLY A 65 14.86 0.92 3.19
N GLY A 66 15.10 0.37 4.38
CA GLY A 66 14.66 0.95 5.65
C GLY A 66 15.41 2.23 6.02
N SER A 67 14.75 3.12 6.75
CA SER A 67 15.38 4.33 7.29
C SER A 67 16.37 4.01 8.40
N LEU A 68 17.48 4.75 8.43
CA LEU A 68 18.47 4.64 9.52
C LEU A 68 17.85 5.05 10.86
N GLY A 69 18.18 4.31 11.91
CA GLY A 69 17.68 4.56 13.26
C GLY A 69 16.24 4.06 13.50
N ILE A 70 15.64 3.37 12.53
CA ILE A 70 14.36 2.67 12.68
C ILE A 70 14.61 1.18 12.45
N ALA A 71 14.37 0.36 13.48
CA ALA A 71 14.56 -1.08 13.41
C ALA A 71 13.38 -1.74 12.66
N VAL A 72 13.33 -1.55 11.34
CA VAL A 72 12.30 -2.09 10.45
C VAL A 72 12.37 -3.62 10.43
N GLY A 73 11.23 -4.26 10.62
CA GLY A 73 11.06 -5.70 10.45
C GLY A 73 9.74 -6.05 9.77
N VAL A 74 9.59 -7.32 9.45
CA VAL A 74 8.36 -7.90 8.90
C VAL A 74 7.95 -9.06 9.77
N TYR A 75 6.79 -8.98 10.40
CA TYR A 75 6.27 -10.03 11.28
C TYR A 75 5.14 -10.81 10.61
N ASP A 76 4.96 -12.06 11.02
CA ASP A 76 3.91 -12.93 10.52
C ASP A 76 2.54 -12.30 10.79
N SER A 77 1.90 -11.90 9.69
CA SER A 77 0.61 -11.23 9.74
C SER A 77 -0.52 -12.16 10.19
N THR A 78 -0.35 -13.48 10.12
CA THR A 78 -1.36 -14.49 10.49
C THR A 78 -1.57 -14.62 11.99
N ILE A 79 -0.64 -14.08 12.78
CA ILE A 79 -0.80 -13.97 14.22
C ILE A 79 -1.87 -12.92 14.52
N GLU A 80 -2.97 -13.34 15.17
CA GLU A 80 -4.06 -12.46 15.59
C GLU A 80 -3.55 -11.34 16.53
N GLY A 81 -2.56 -11.67 17.36
CA GLY A 81 -1.92 -10.74 18.30
C GLY A 81 -2.71 -10.57 19.59
N GLY A 82 -2.35 -9.55 20.34
CA GLY A 82 -2.96 -9.20 21.62
C GLY A 82 -1.92 -8.91 22.70
N ASP A 83 -2.37 -8.37 23.82
CA ASP A 83 -1.50 -7.97 24.93
C ASP A 83 -0.59 -9.13 25.38
N GLY A 84 0.73 -8.88 25.45
CA GLY A 84 1.75 -9.88 25.77
C GLY A 84 2.11 -10.87 24.65
N THR A 85 1.51 -10.77 23.46
CA THR A 85 1.81 -11.68 22.34
C THR A 85 3.15 -11.36 21.71
N LYS A 86 4.03 -12.35 21.58
CA LYS A 86 5.29 -12.19 20.84
C LYS A 86 5.05 -12.34 19.34
N GLY A 87 5.47 -11.35 18.56
CA GLY A 87 5.51 -11.47 17.11
C GLY A 87 6.65 -12.37 16.63
N ILE A 88 6.49 -12.94 15.43
CA ILE A 88 7.46 -13.84 14.79
C ILE A 88 7.93 -13.18 13.49
N PRO A 89 9.24 -12.93 13.30
CA PRO A 89 9.76 -12.44 12.02
C PRO A 89 9.52 -13.46 10.90
N VAL A 90 9.19 -12.97 9.70
CA VAL A 90 9.17 -13.80 8.49
C VAL A 90 10.50 -13.70 7.74
N ASP A 91 10.76 -14.69 6.88
CA ASP A 91 11.92 -14.67 5.99
C ASP A 91 11.80 -13.57 4.93
N GLU A 92 12.94 -13.13 4.38
CA GLU A 92 12.92 -12.18 3.27
C GLU A 92 12.21 -12.76 2.04
N GLY A 93 11.44 -11.92 1.35
CA GLY A 93 10.55 -12.32 0.27
C GLY A 93 9.12 -12.63 0.74
N GLU A 94 8.96 -13.11 1.98
CA GLU A 94 7.64 -13.38 2.55
C GLU A 94 6.95 -12.07 2.98
N PRO A 95 5.67 -11.88 2.63
CA PRO A 95 4.93 -10.69 3.01
C PRO A 95 4.35 -10.81 4.43
N GLY A 96 4.35 -9.70 5.16
CA GLY A 96 3.90 -9.64 6.55
C GLY A 96 3.62 -8.23 7.04
N GLU A 97 3.40 -8.10 8.33
CA GLU A 97 3.14 -6.83 9.01
C GLU A 97 4.43 -6.00 9.11
N LEU A 98 4.40 -4.75 8.64
CA LEU A 98 5.48 -3.79 8.88
C LEU A 98 5.55 -3.43 10.36
N VAL A 99 6.71 -3.70 10.97
CA VAL A 99 6.96 -3.40 12.37
C VAL A 99 8.22 -2.57 12.61
N ALA A 100 8.24 -1.86 13.73
CA ALA A 100 9.46 -1.34 14.35
C ALA A 100 9.73 -2.12 15.66
N THR A 101 10.84 -2.85 15.70
CA THR A 101 11.19 -3.74 16.83
C THR A 101 11.95 -3.03 17.95
N SER A 102 12.17 -1.72 17.82
CA SER A 102 12.84 -0.88 18.81
C SER A 102 12.35 0.56 18.68
N ALA A 103 12.44 1.31 19.78
CA ALA A 103 12.13 2.75 19.77
C ALA A 103 13.02 3.49 18.76
N PHE A 104 12.45 4.50 18.11
CA PHE A 104 13.14 5.36 17.14
C PHE A 104 12.99 6.84 17.52
N PRO A 105 13.89 7.73 17.04
CA PRO A 105 14.00 9.09 17.58
C PRO A 105 12.74 9.97 17.49
N THR A 106 11.92 9.74 16.47
CA THR A 106 10.71 10.53 16.19
C THR A 106 9.42 9.82 16.60
N MET A 107 9.52 8.73 17.37
CA MET A 107 8.36 8.05 17.92
C MET A 107 7.56 9.01 18.81
N PRO A 108 6.23 9.13 18.63
CA PRO A 108 5.41 9.95 19.51
C PRO A 108 5.58 9.56 20.97
N THR A 109 5.57 10.54 21.87
CA THR A 109 5.59 10.24 23.31
C THR A 109 4.20 9.90 23.84
N MET A 110 3.15 10.46 23.23
CA MET A 110 1.74 10.24 23.58
C MET A 110 0.82 10.82 22.50
N PHE A 111 -0.46 10.47 22.55
CA PHE A 111 -1.51 11.19 21.87
C PHE A 111 -2.11 12.30 22.74
N TRP A 112 -2.45 13.43 22.12
CA TRP A 112 -3.12 14.52 22.84
C TRP A 112 -4.54 14.09 23.26
N GLY A 113 -4.87 14.29 24.55
CA GLY A 113 -6.17 13.89 25.10
C GLY A 113 -6.32 12.38 25.36
N ASP A 114 -5.22 11.64 25.36
CA ASP A 114 -5.16 10.20 25.71
C ASP A 114 -4.61 10.04 27.13
N GLN A 115 -5.44 10.30 28.14
CA GLN A 115 -4.99 10.47 29.53
C GLN A 115 -4.36 9.20 30.13
N ASP A 116 -4.83 8.02 29.73
CA ASP A 116 -4.32 6.72 30.18
C ASP A 116 -3.36 6.07 29.16
N GLY A 117 -3.07 6.76 28.04
CA GLY A 117 -2.22 6.24 26.97
C GLY A 117 -2.84 5.10 26.17
N LYS A 118 -4.13 4.79 26.40
CA LYS A 118 -4.76 3.60 25.81
C LYS A 118 -4.89 3.72 24.30
N LYS A 119 -5.25 4.89 23.76
CA LYS A 119 -5.40 5.06 22.31
C LYS A 119 -4.06 4.90 21.59
N TYR A 120 -3.00 5.44 22.16
CA TYR A 120 -1.66 5.32 21.61
C TYR A 120 -1.16 3.87 21.65
N PHE A 121 -1.39 3.17 22.76
CA PHE A 121 -1.10 1.75 22.88
C PHE A 121 -1.91 0.91 21.89
N ASP A 122 -3.23 1.13 21.85
CA ASP A 122 -4.15 0.42 20.96
C ASP A 122 -3.75 0.58 19.49
N ALA A 123 -3.29 1.78 19.11
CA ALA A 123 -2.91 2.09 17.73
C ALA A 123 -1.66 1.33 17.26
N TYR A 124 -0.66 1.11 18.13
CA TYR A 124 0.66 0.65 17.68
C TYR A 124 1.25 -0.53 18.43
N PHE A 125 0.84 -0.79 19.66
CA PHE A 125 1.49 -1.76 20.56
C PHE A 125 0.55 -2.88 21.04
N SER A 126 -0.74 -2.79 20.74
CA SER A 126 -1.75 -3.78 21.17
C SER A 126 -1.59 -5.15 20.54
N ARG A 127 -0.92 -5.23 19.39
CA ARG A 127 -0.82 -6.46 18.62
C ARG A 127 0.35 -7.34 19.03
N PHE A 128 1.52 -6.74 19.24
CA PHE A 128 2.74 -7.45 19.60
C PHE A 128 3.44 -6.74 20.76
N ASP A 129 3.84 -7.51 21.76
CA ASP A 129 4.49 -7.01 22.96
C ASP A 129 5.76 -6.22 22.64
N ASN A 130 5.81 -4.97 23.10
CA ASN A 130 6.91 -4.02 22.91
C ASN A 130 7.33 -3.77 21.45
N VAL A 131 6.42 -3.98 20.49
CA VAL A 131 6.69 -3.80 19.05
C VAL A 131 5.66 -2.87 18.45
N TRP A 132 6.14 -1.85 17.73
CA TRP A 132 5.28 -0.96 16.96
C TRP A 132 4.80 -1.68 15.70
N THR A 133 3.49 -1.85 15.53
CA THR A 133 2.86 -2.28 14.27
C THR A 133 2.36 -1.07 13.49
N HIS A 134 2.84 -0.88 12.27
CA HIS A 134 2.51 0.34 11.51
C HIS A 134 1.15 0.28 10.81
N GLY A 135 0.65 -0.91 10.48
CA GLY A 135 -0.59 -1.08 9.73
C GLY A 135 -0.40 -1.16 8.21
N ASP A 136 0.82 -1.44 7.74
CA ASP A 136 1.14 -1.73 6.34
C ASP A 136 1.56 -3.19 6.17
N PHE A 137 1.18 -3.77 5.02
CA PHE A 137 1.59 -5.09 4.59
C PHE A 137 2.76 -4.97 3.61
N ILE A 138 3.92 -5.53 3.96
CA ILE A 138 5.15 -5.35 3.19
C ILE A 138 5.91 -6.67 3.02
N SER A 139 6.83 -6.71 2.07
CA SER A 139 7.92 -7.69 2.06
C SER A 139 9.27 -7.02 1.80
N ILE A 140 10.36 -7.66 2.23
CA ILE A 140 11.72 -7.22 1.94
C ILE A 140 12.27 -8.09 0.82
N HIS A 141 12.68 -7.47 -0.29
CA HIS A 141 13.22 -8.21 -1.42
C HIS A 141 14.56 -8.89 -1.04
N PRO A 142 14.75 -10.20 -1.26
CA PRO A 142 15.87 -10.96 -0.68
C PRO A 142 17.25 -10.53 -1.17
N ILE A 143 17.34 -10.04 -2.42
CA ILE A 143 18.60 -9.58 -3.03
C ILE A 143 18.79 -8.07 -2.89
N THR A 144 17.86 -7.26 -3.44
CA THR A 144 17.98 -5.80 -3.50
C THR A 144 17.72 -5.11 -2.15
N LYS A 145 17.12 -5.83 -1.18
CA LYS A 145 16.69 -5.30 0.13
C LYS A 145 15.68 -4.16 0.05
N GLN A 146 15.03 -4.00 -1.11
CA GLN A 146 13.93 -3.06 -1.24
C GLN A 146 12.78 -3.44 -0.32
N ILE A 147 12.12 -2.43 0.23
CA ILE A 147 10.85 -2.63 0.92
C ILE A 147 9.74 -2.45 -0.11
N LEU A 148 8.98 -3.54 -0.33
CA LEU A 148 7.84 -3.60 -1.22
C LEU A 148 6.57 -3.42 -0.39
N PHE A 149 5.75 -2.44 -0.74
CA PHE A 149 4.47 -2.19 -0.06
C PHE A 149 3.35 -2.83 -0.87
N HIS A 150 2.58 -3.70 -0.21
CA HIS A 150 1.45 -4.41 -0.79
C HIS A 150 0.11 -3.74 -0.47
N GLY A 151 0.14 -2.72 0.38
CA GLY A 151 -1.00 -1.93 0.81
C GLY A 151 -1.13 -1.90 2.33
N ARG A 152 -2.31 -1.52 2.81
CA ARG A 152 -2.63 -1.49 4.23
C ARG A 152 -2.85 -2.90 4.77
N ALA A 153 -2.35 -3.18 5.96
CA ALA A 153 -2.52 -4.47 6.64
C ALA A 153 -4.00 -4.74 6.97
N ASP A 154 -4.75 -3.71 7.33
CA ASP A 154 -6.21 -3.76 7.57
C ASP A 154 -7.02 -3.97 6.27
N GLY A 155 -6.40 -3.78 5.10
CA GLY A 155 -6.95 -4.00 3.78
C GLY A 155 -6.41 -5.24 3.07
N VAL A 156 -5.71 -6.13 3.79
CA VAL A 156 -5.27 -7.44 3.26
C VAL A 156 -6.50 -8.28 2.96
N LEU A 157 -6.59 -8.75 1.73
CA LEU A 157 -7.66 -9.62 1.27
C LEU A 157 -7.31 -11.05 1.66
N ASN A 158 -8.28 -11.81 2.16
CA ASN A 158 -8.08 -13.18 2.61
C ASN A 158 -9.18 -14.16 2.14
N PRO A 159 -9.52 -14.21 0.83
CA PRO A 159 -10.41 -15.24 0.32
C PRO A 159 -9.74 -16.61 0.45
N SER A 160 -10.43 -17.56 1.06
CA SER A 160 -10.03 -18.97 1.16
C SER A 160 -8.69 -19.18 1.86
N GLY A 161 -8.32 -18.26 2.76
CA GLY A 161 -7.08 -18.32 3.53
C GLY A 161 -5.82 -17.84 2.80
N VAL A 162 -5.95 -17.32 1.57
CA VAL A 162 -4.84 -16.75 0.81
C VAL A 162 -4.78 -15.25 1.05
N ARG A 163 -3.69 -14.79 1.68
CA ARG A 163 -3.49 -13.38 2.02
C ARG A 163 -2.69 -12.65 0.96
N PHE A 164 -3.26 -11.59 0.41
CA PHE A 164 -2.59 -10.73 -0.56
C PHE A 164 -3.07 -9.29 -0.47
N GLY A 165 -2.23 -8.37 -0.95
CA GLY A 165 -2.52 -6.94 -0.89
C GLY A 165 -3.41 -6.48 -2.05
N SER A 166 -4.25 -5.48 -1.80
CA SER A 166 -5.05 -4.86 -2.88
C SER A 166 -4.18 -4.23 -3.98
N ALA A 167 -2.92 -3.86 -3.67
CA ALA A 167 -1.97 -3.34 -4.66
C ALA A 167 -1.70 -4.34 -5.81
N GLU A 168 -1.74 -5.64 -5.54
CA GLU A 168 -1.54 -6.67 -6.58
C GLU A 168 -2.68 -6.66 -7.61
N ILE A 169 -3.93 -6.49 -7.14
CA ILE A 169 -5.09 -6.34 -8.03
C ILE A 169 -4.99 -5.05 -8.83
N TYR A 170 -4.64 -3.94 -8.19
CA TYR A 170 -4.50 -2.65 -8.88
C TYR A 170 -3.45 -2.71 -9.98
N ARG A 171 -2.32 -3.37 -9.71
CA ARG A 171 -1.27 -3.60 -10.71
C ARG A 171 -1.78 -4.40 -11.92
N ALA A 172 -2.58 -5.44 -11.69
CA ALA A 172 -3.16 -6.22 -12.78
C ALA A 172 -4.16 -5.41 -13.62
N ILE A 173 -4.98 -4.57 -12.96
CA ILE A 173 -5.94 -3.69 -13.63
C ILE A 173 -5.22 -2.68 -14.50
N GLU A 174 -4.22 -1.99 -13.95
CA GLU A 174 -3.47 -0.96 -14.65
C GLU A 174 -2.67 -1.54 -15.83
N GLY A 175 -2.08 -2.72 -15.67
CA GLY A 175 -1.30 -3.36 -16.73
C GLY A 175 -2.13 -3.84 -17.92
N ARG A 176 -3.44 -4.09 -17.75
CA ARG A 176 -4.27 -4.73 -18.79
C ARG A 176 -5.46 -3.89 -19.25
N PHE A 177 -5.95 -2.98 -18.43
CA PHE A 177 -7.23 -2.27 -18.63
C PHE A 177 -7.10 -0.75 -18.44
N SER A 178 -5.89 -0.21 -18.55
CA SER A 178 -5.64 1.22 -18.39
C SER A 178 -6.31 2.09 -19.47
N ALA A 179 -6.74 1.52 -20.60
CA ALA A 179 -7.47 2.26 -21.62
C ALA A 179 -8.95 2.49 -21.24
N GLU A 180 -9.54 1.57 -20.48
CA GLU A 180 -10.96 1.55 -20.13
C GLU A 180 -11.24 2.04 -18.72
N ILE A 181 -10.32 1.80 -17.77
CA ILE A 181 -10.51 2.06 -16.35
C ILE A 181 -9.73 3.31 -15.94
N ALA A 182 -10.42 4.22 -15.27
CA ALA A 182 -9.85 5.46 -14.72
C ALA A 182 -9.29 5.24 -13.32
N ASP A 183 -10.01 4.50 -12.48
CA ASP A 183 -9.62 4.19 -11.11
C ASP A 183 -10.29 2.90 -10.62
N SER A 184 -9.81 2.35 -9.52
CA SER A 184 -10.37 1.15 -8.91
C SER A 184 -10.15 1.11 -7.40
N ILE A 185 -11.10 0.48 -6.69
CA ILE A 185 -10.96 0.18 -5.28
C ILE A 185 -11.38 -1.26 -5.02
N CYS A 186 -10.56 -1.98 -4.28
CA CYS A 186 -10.79 -3.37 -3.91
C CYS A 186 -11.00 -3.47 -2.41
N VAL A 187 -12.06 -4.17 -2.00
CA VAL A 187 -12.41 -4.36 -0.58
C VAL A 187 -12.77 -5.82 -0.31
N GLY A 188 -12.29 -6.34 0.82
CA GLY A 188 -12.78 -7.59 1.38
C GLY A 188 -14.19 -7.39 1.94
N GLN A 189 -15.08 -8.33 1.70
CA GLN A 189 -16.42 -8.34 2.28
C GLN A 189 -16.70 -9.71 2.90
N ARG A 190 -17.09 -9.69 4.18
CA ARG A 190 -17.61 -10.86 4.88
C ARG A 190 -18.88 -10.49 5.63
N ARG A 191 -20.02 -11.03 5.21
CA ARG A 191 -21.28 -10.93 5.96
C ARG A 191 -21.37 -12.03 7.01
N PRO A 192 -22.24 -11.88 8.03
CA PRO A 192 -22.48 -12.95 9.01
C PRO A 192 -22.90 -14.29 8.40
N SER A 193 -23.52 -14.28 7.23
CA SER A 193 -23.93 -15.48 6.49
C SER A 193 -22.84 -16.08 5.61
N ASP A 194 -21.74 -15.36 5.36
CA ASP A 194 -20.71 -15.80 4.42
C ASP A 194 -19.74 -16.75 5.15
N THR A 195 -19.46 -17.90 4.53
CA THR A 195 -18.48 -18.87 5.05
C THR A 195 -17.05 -18.37 4.92
N ASP A 196 -16.80 -17.45 3.98
CA ASP A 196 -15.48 -16.96 3.60
C ASP A 196 -15.57 -15.48 3.18
N GLU A 197 -14.43 -14.79 3.15
CA GLU A 197 -14.35 -13.45 2.58
C GLU A 197 -14.50 -13.50 1.06
N ARG A 198 -15.28 -12.57 0.50
CA ARG A 198 -15.30 -12.31 -0.94
C ARG A 198 -14.62 -10.99 -1.25
N VAL A 199 -13.90 -10.97 -2.36
CA VAL A 199 -13.22 -9.77 -2.86
C VAL A 199 -14.16 -8.99 -3.78
N MET A 200 -14.46 -7.74 -3.42
CA MET A 200 -15.31 -6.84 -4.19
C MET A 200 -14.43 -5.79 -4.88
N LEU A 201 -14.52 -5.73 -6.21
CA LEU A 201 -13.79 -4.76 -7.02
C LEU A 201 -14.77 -3.72 -7.58
N PHE A 202 -14.55 -2.46 -7.25
CA PHE A 202 -15.27 -1.33 -7.82
C PHE A 202 -14.39 -0.63 -8.84
N LEU A 203 -14.96 -0.37 -10.02
CA LEU A 203 -14.26 0.24 -11.14
C LEU A 203 -14.88 1.60 -11.48
N LEU A 204 -14.04 2.63 -11.51
CA LEU A 204 -14.37 3.89 -12.14
C LEU A 204 -13.97 3.82 -13.61
N MET A 205 -14.95 3.80 -14.50
CA MET A 205 -14.70 3.72 -15.95
C MET A 205 -14.27 5.07 -16.51
N LYS A 206 -13.36 5.06 -17.50
CA LYS A 206 -13.13 6.22 -18.36
C LYS A 206 -14.37 6.50 -19.21
N PRO A 207 -14.58 7.75 -19.68
CA PRO A 207 -15.70 8.08 -20.56
C PRO A 207 -15.74 7.15 -21.79
N GLY A 208 -16.85 6.42 -21.94
CA GLY A 208 -17.03 5.47 -23.04
C GLY A 208 -16.38 4.09 -22.84
N GLY A 209 -15.65 3.88 -21.74
CA GLY A 209 -15.07 2.58 -21.40
C GLY A 209 -16.13 1.53 -21.06
N VAL A 210 -15.93 0.30 -21.53
CA VAL A 210 -16.81 -0.84 -21.27
C VAL A 210 -15.93 -2.03 -20.90
N VAL A 211 -16.21 -2.66 -19.76
CA VAL A 211 -15.60 -3.93 -19.37
C VAL A 211 -16.71 -4.98 -19.32
N HIS A 212 -16.53 -6.06 -20.08
CA HIS A 212 -17.44 -7.19 -20.04
C HIS A 212 -17.02 -8.10 -18.89
N ALA A 213 -17.89 -8.25 -17.89
CA ALA A 213 -17.72 -9.30 -16.90
C ALA A 213 -17.79 -10.66 -17.62
N GLY A 214 -16.80 -11.53 -17.38
CA GLY A 214 -16.84 -12.92 -17.85
C GLY A 214 -18.04 -13.66 -17.23
N PRO A 215 -18.45 -14.80 -17.80
CA PRO A 215 -19.51 -15.61 -17.21
C PRO A 215 -19.06 -16.06 -15.81
N GLY A 216 -19.69 -15.50 -14.77
CA GLY A 216 -19.44 -15.88 -13.38
C GLY A 216 -19.71 -17.36 -13.18
N GLY A 217 -18.76 -18.06 -12.56
CA GLY A 217 -19.01 -19.40 -12.04
C GLY A 217 -20.16 -19.35 -11.04
N SER A 218 -21.13 -20.25 -11.25
CA SER A 218 -22.39 -20.44 -10.51
C SER A 218 -23.35 -19.25 -10.46
N GLY A 219 -24.29 -19.25 -11.40
CA GLY A 219 -25.70 -18.86 -11.18
C GLY A 219 -25.98 -17.41 -10.82
N GLU A 220 -26.46 -16.68 -11.82
CA GLU A 220 -27.10 -15.36 -11.75
C GLU A 220 -26.17 -14.13 -11.71
N ASP A 221 -26.51 -13.15 -12.58
CA ASP A 221 -25.98 -11.80 -12.73
C ASP A 221 -24.72 -11.56 -13.60
N SER A 222 -24.86 -11.72 -14.92
CA SER A 222 -24.05 -10.99 -15.90
C SER A 222 -24.51 -9.52 -16.01
N HIS A 223 -24.14 -8.69 -15.04
CA HIS A 223 -24.36 -7.26 -15.14
C HIS A 223 -23.27 -6.60 -16.00
N SER A 224 -23.66 -6.10 -17.19
CA SER A 224 -22.84 -5.12 -17.90
C SER A 224 -22.80 -3.82 -17.10
N PHE A 225 -21.62 -3.47 -16.57
CA PHE A 225 -21.44 -2.21 -15.86
C PHE A 225 -21.26 -1.09 -16.89
N ARG A 226 -22.34 -0.39 -17.20
CA ARG A 226 -22.31 0.85 -18.00
C ARG A 226 -22.24 2.03 -17.03
N ALA A 227 -21.22 2.87 -17.16
CA ALA A 227 -21.12 4.11 -16.37
C ALA A 227 -22.39 4.95 -16.57
N LYS A 228 -23.22 5.07 -15.52
CA LYS A 228 -24.31 6.06 -15.50
C LYS A 228 -23.68 7.42 -15.21
N ARG A 229 -23.87 8.38 -16.11
CA ARG A 229 -23.50 9.79 -15.83
C ARG A 229 -24.26 10.25 -14.58
N PRO A 230 -23.60 10.86 -13.58
CA PRO A 230 -24.35 11.59 -12.57
C PRO A 230 -25.07 12.77 -13.26
N PRO A 231 -26.31 13.11 -12.87
CA PRO A 231 -26.95 14.32 -13.37
C PRO A 231 -26.12 15.54 -12.91
N CYS A 232 -25.68 16.36 -13.86
CA CYS A 232 -25.28 17.73 -13.55
C CYS A 232 -26.50 18.44 -12.98
N THR A 233 -26.54 18.63 -11.67
CA THR A 233 -27.30 19.74 -11.10
C THR A 233 -26.37 20.93 -11.07
N ASP A 234 -26.65 21.90 -11.92
CA ASP A 234 -26.12 23.25 -11.83
C ASP A 234 -26.36 23.78 -10.41
N VAL A 235 -25.29 23.90 -9.63
CA VAL A 235 -25.32 24.70 -8.40
C VAL A 235 -25.08 26.12 -8.87
N GLY A 236 -26.18 26.84 -9.12
CA GLY A 236 -26.17 28.28 -9.32
C GLY A 236 -25.50 28.98 -8.14
N VAL A 237 -24.74 30.02 -8.48
CA VAL A 237 -24.05 30.94 -7.56
C VAL A 237 -25.03 31.62 -6.61
#